data_AF-A0A8J7X289-F1
#
_entry.id   AF-A0A8J7X289-F1
#
_cell.length_a   1.000
_cell.length_b   1.000
_cell.length_c   1.000
_cell.angle_alpha   90.00
_cell.angle_beta   90.00
_cell.angle_gamma   90.00
#
_symmetry.space_group_name_H-M   'P 1'
#
loop_
_entity.id
_entity.type
_entity.pdbx_description
1 polymer ?
#
loop_
_entity_poly.entity_id
_entity_poly.type
_entity_poly.pdbx_seq_one_letter_code
_entity_poly.pdbx_strand_id
1 'polypeptide(L)'
;MSLQKIVKKDSVDVNLTRIKAVGLVFAVFLILAFMAGVFIADPLGWRTATTSSTTSTTVSTTSSTSTTSSTTSSTSIQTTSTVLTTSSTSTTSTTVSACYRDSDCGEVTEEKVCNQGNLYLQMNYFNCKNPGKQNAECQRMSKMVGQTMLSTAKPIEYCEHGCINNTCVKR
;
A
#
# COMPACT_ATOMS: atom_id res chain seq x y z
N MET A 1 26.69 35.50 16.90
CA MET A 1 25.44 36.27 16.79
C MET A 1 24.39 35.37 16.14
N SER A 2 23.50 34.79 16.95
CA SER A 2 22.49 33.82 16.51
C SER A 2 21.15 34.51 16.28
N LEU A 3 20.64 34.45 15.05
CA LEU A 3 19.29 34.85 14.68
C LEU A 3 18.35 33.65 14.82
N GLN A 4 17.63 33.58 15.93
CA GLN A 4 16.53 32.64 16.15
C GLN A 4 15.34 33.07 15.29
N LYS A 5 14.98 32.22 14.32
CA LYS A 5 13.85 32.44 13.39
C LYS A 5 12.59 31.86 14.04
N ILE A 6 11.75 32.75 14.59
CA ILE A 6 10.46 32.40 15.19
C ILE A 6 9.47 32.11 14.05
N VAL A 7 9.24 30.83 13.77
CA VAL A 7 8.18 30.39 12.84
C VAL A 7 6.88 30.24 13.65
N LYS A 8 5.93 31.16 13.43
CA LYS A 8 4.57 31.09 13.98
C LYS A 8 3.86 29.85 13.48
N LYS A 9 3.40 29.01 14.40
CA LYS A 9 2.77 27.69 14.17
C LYS A 9 1.31 27.71 14.63
N ASP A 10 0.52 28.71 14.20
CA ASP A 10 -0.83 28.92 14.72
C ASP A 10 -1.96 28.81 13.68
N SER A 11 -1.67 28.46 12.42
CA SER A 11 -2.67 28.57 11.34
C SER A 11 -3.32 27.25 10.87
N VAL A 12 -2.89 26.09 11.38
CA VAL A 12 -3.35 24.79 10.85
C VAL A 12 -4.50 24.17 11.68
N ASP A 13 -4.58 24.46 12.98
CA ASP A 13 -5.57 23.83 13.86
C ASP A 13 -7.02 24.30 13.66
N VAL A 14 -7.24 25.48 13.08
CA VAL A 14 -8.61 26.01 12.90
C VAL A 14 -9.39 25.27 11.80
N ASN A 15 -8.72 24.67 10.82
CA ASN A 15 -9.39 23.98 9.71
C ASN A 15 -9.88 22.57 10.07
N LEU A 16 -9.23 21.88 11.01
CA LEU A 16 -9.60 20.49 11.34
C LEU A 16 -10.94 20.41 12.09
N THR A 17 -11.23 21.40 12.94
CA THR A 17 -12.50 21.46 13.68
C THR A 17 -13.70 21.71 12.76
N ARG A 18 -13.53 22.53 11.73
CA ARG A 18 -14.60 22.80 10.74
C ARG A 18 -14.90 21.57 9.88
N ILE A 19 -13.88 20.80 9.48
CA ILE A 19 -14.06 19.58 8.68
C ILE A 19 -14.83 18.50 9.47
N LYS A 20 -14.53 18.35 10.77
CA LYS A 20 -15.26 17.39 11.63
C LYS A 20 -16.74 17.73 11.79
N ALA A 21 -17.07 19.02 11.92
CA ALA A 21 -18.47 19.47 12.04
C ALA A 21 -19.27 19.22 10.75
N VAL A 22 -18.69 19.49 9.58
CA VAL A 22 -19.36 19.26 8.29
C VAL A 22 -19.58 17.77 8.03
N GLY A 23 -18.61 16.92 8.37
CA GLY A 23 -18.75 15.47 8.23
C GLY A 23 -19.88 14.88 9.06
N LEU A 24 -20.07 15.35 10.30
CA LEU A 24 -21.12 14.84 11.18
C LEU A 24 -22.53 15.23 10.70
N VAL A 25 -22.70 16.46 10.19
CA VAL A 25 -23.97 16.91 9.61
C VAL A 25 -24.34 16.09 8.36
N PHE A 26 -23.37 15.81 7.49
CA PHE A 26 -23.60 15.01 6.28
C PHE A 26 -23.98 13.55 6.60
N ALA A 27 -23.32 12.94 7.60
CA ALA A 27 -23.65 11.58 8.04
C ALA A 27 -25.08 11.48 8.60
N VAL A 28 -25.51 12.46 9.40
CA VAL A 28 -26.90 12.50 9.93
C VAL A 28 -27.91 12.68 8.80
N PHE A 29 -27.61 13.53 7.80
CA PHE A 29 -28.49 13.74 6.65
C PHE A 29 -28.66 12.48 5.81
N LEU A 30 -27.58 11.70 5.58
CA LEU A 30 -27.66 10.43 4.87
C LEU A 30 -28.50 9.39 5.62
N ILE A 31 -28.38 9.31 6.96
CA ILE A 31 -29.19 8.38 7.77
C ILE A 31 -30.67 8.76 7.68
N LEU A 32 -31.01 10.05 7.78
CA LEU A 32 -32.39 10.53 7.65
C LEU A 32 -32.95 10.29 6.25
N ALA A 33 -32.16 10.53 5.20
CA ALA A 33 -32.55 10.25 3.82
C ALA A 33 -32.79 8.75 3.57
N PHE A 34 -31.98 7.87 4.19
CA PHE A 34 -32.18 6.42 4.09
C PHE A 34 -33.47 5.99 4.80
N MET A 35 -33.75 6.52 5.99
CA MET A 35 -34.99 6.22 6.72
C MET A 35 -36.23 6.74 5.99
N ALA A 36 -36.13 7.88 5.30
CA ALA A 36 -37.23 8.39 4.47
C ALA A 36 -37.39 7.63 3.13
N GLY A 37 -36.28 7.18 2.52
CA GLY A 37 -36.27 6.46 1.24
C GLY A 37 -36.77 5.02 1.33
N VAL A 38 -36.72 4.38 2.50
CA VAL A 38 -37.23 3.01 2.72
C VAL A 38 -38.77 2.93 2.66
N PHE A 39 -39.49 4.06 2.65
CA PHE A 39 -40.95 4.09 2.58
C PHE A 39 -41.56 4.24 1.17
N ILE A 40 -40.74 4.22 0.11
CA ILE A 40 -41.23 4.18 -1.28
C ILE A 40 -40.86 2.83 -1.93
N ALA A 41 -41.18 1.73 -1.25
CA ALA A 41 -41.25 0.42 -1.88
C ALA A 41 -42.69 0.21 -2.34
N ASP A 42 -42.87 0.21 -3.67
CA ASP A 42 -44.12 0.04 -4.38
C ASP A 42 -44.99 -1.12 -3.83
N PRO A 43 -46.27 -0.86 -3.49
CA PRO A 43 -47.17 -1.90 -3.03
C PRO A 43 -48.01 -2.41 -4.20
N LEU A 44 -47.44 -2.94 -5.29
CA LEU A 44 -48.22 -3.72 -6.27
C LEU A 44 -47.28 -4.58 -7.12
N GLY A 45 -47.37 -5.89 -6.89
CA GLY A 45 -46.41 -6.85 -7.36
C GLY A 45 -46.44 -7.15 -8.85
N TRP A 46 -45.43 -7.89 -9.29
CA TRP A 46 -45.61 -9.13 -10.02
C TRP A 46 -44.52 -10.14 -9.66
N ARG A 47 -44.97 -11.39 -9.61
CA ARG A 47 -44.21 -12.59 -9.31
C ARG A 47 -43.16 -12.85 -10.38
N THR A 48 -41.95 -13.21 -9.96
CA THR A 48 -41.15 -14.21 -10.69
C THR A 48 -40.31 -14.97 -9.68
N ALA A 49 -40.79 -16.16 -9.34
CA ALA A 49 -40.06 -17.14 -8.56
C ALA A 49 -38.88 -17.64 -9.42
N THR A 50 -37.66 -17.21 -9.09
CA THR A 50 -36.44 -17.78 -9.68
C THR A 50 -35.87 -18.76 -8.67
N THR A 51 -36.23 -20.02 -8.84
CA THR A 51 -35.67 -21.15 -8.10
C THR A 51 -34.22 -21.34 -8.53
N SER A 52 -33.27 -20.81 -7.75
CA SER A 52 -31.85 -21.10 -7.94
C SER A 52 -31.48 -22.32 -7.09
N SER A 53 -31.22 -23.43 -7.77
CA SER A 53 -30.69 -24.67 -7.18
C SER A 53 -29.22 -24.45 -6.82
N THR A 54 -28.92 -24.35 -5.52
CA THR A 54 -27.55 -24.34 -5.01
C THR A 54 -27.11 -25.78 -4.79
N THR A 55 -26.28 -26.30 -5.68
CA THR A 55 -25.60 -27.59 -5.47
C THR A 55 -24.40 -27.36 -4.58
N SER A 56 -24.48 -27.84 -3.34
CA SER A 56 -23.37 -27.80 -2.38
C SER A 56 -22.36 -28.89 -2.72
N THR A 57 -21.22 -28.54 -3.31
CA THR A 57 -20.07 -29.44 -3.44
C THR A 57 -19.20 -29.31 -2.20
N THR A 58 -19.30 -30.30 -1.30
CA THR A 58 -18.41 -30.47 -0.15
C THR A 58 -17.04 -30.95 -0.64
N VAL A 59 -16.05 -30.07 -0.64
CA VAL A 59 -14.65 -30.43 -0.89
C VAL A 59 -13.98 -30.68 0.47
N SER A 60 -13.57 -31.93 0.70
CA SER A 60 -12.79 -32.32 1.87
C SER A 60 -11.35 -31.84 1.73
N THR A 61 -10.95 -30.88 2.57
CA THR A 61 -9.57 -30.38 2.63
C THR A 61 -8.77 -31.23 3.64
N THR A 62 -7.79 -31.97 3.14
CA THR A 62 -6.84 -32.74 3.97
C THR A 62 -5.75 -31.79 4.48
N SER A 63 -5.72 -31.61 5.80
CA SER A 63 -4.70 -30.85 6.52
C SER A 63 -3.34 -31.52 6.40
N SER A 64 -2.41 -30.90 5.69
CA SER A 64 -1.00 -31.32 5.64
C SER A 64 -0.16 -30.36 6.48
N THR A 65 0.12 -30.77 7.71
CA THR A 65 1.06 -30.10 8.63
C THR A 65 2.48 -30.28 8.09
N SER A 66 3.09 -29.19 7.62
CA SER A 66 4.50 -29.15 7.24
C SER A 66 5.27 -28.34 8.29
N THR A 67 5.96 -29.07 9.15
CA THR A 67 6.97 -28.57 10.08
C THR A 67 8.21 -28.18 9.26
N THR A 68 8.60 -26.91 9.25
CA THR A 68 9.89 -26.48 8.66
C THR A 68 10.75 -25.82 9.72
N SER A 69 11.85 -26.50 9.99
CA SER A 69 12.87 -26.21 10.99
C SER A 69 13.68 -24.97 10.63
N SER A 70 13.78 -24.04 11.57
CA SER A 70 14.68 -22.90 11.57
C SER A 70 16.14 -23.36 11.59
N THR A 71 16.91 -23.00 10.56
CA THR A 71 18.37 -23.12 10.55
C THR A 71 18.99 -21.73 10.60
N THR A 72 19.50 -21.38 11.78
CA THR A 72 20.26 -20.16 12.05
C THR A 72 21.68 -20.35 11.55
N SER A 73 22.07 -19.63 10.49
CA SER A 73 23.47 -19.52 10.07
C SER A 73 23.96 -18.10 10.29
N SER A 74 24.74 -17.95 11.34
CA SER A 74 25.50 -16.75 11.65
C SER A 74 26.68 -16.63 10.70
N THR A 75 26.78 -15.53 9.97
CA THR A 75 28.02 -15.17 9.25
C THR A 75 28.24 -13.66 9.41
N SER A 76 29.01 -13.33 10.45
CA SER A 76 29.87 -12.15 10.51
C SER A 76 30.92 -12.29 9.40
N ILE A 77 31.22 -11.25 8.59
CA ILE A 77 32.35 -10.31 8.74
C ILE A 77 32.28 -9.16 7.70
N GLN A 78 32.79 -8.00 8.14
CA GLN A 78 33.62 -7.03 7.41
C GLN A 78 32.99 -6.02 6.43
N THR A 79 32.78 -4.83 6.98
CA THR A 79 32.51 -3.56 6.30
C THR A 79 33.74 -3.08 5.52
N THR A 80 33.62 -2.93 4.20
CA THR A 80 34.49 -2.03 3.41
C THR A 80 33.59 -1.01 2.72
N SER A 81 33.64 0.22 3.20
CA SER A 81 32.91 1.36 2.63
C SER A 81 33.59 1.81 1.34
N THR A 82 32.94 1.57 0.20
CA THR A 82 33.20 2.32 -1.02
C THR A 82 31.93 3.08 -1.37
N VAL A 83 31.92 4.36 -1.02
CA VAL A 83 30.92 5.33 -1.45
C VAL A 83 31.15 5.61 -2.92
N LEU A 84 30.27 5.11 -3.79
CA LEU A 84 30.06 5.67 -5.10
C LEU A 84 28.56 5.55 -5.43
N THR A 85 27.79 6.54 -4.97
CA THR A 85 26.39 6.75 -5.36
C THR A 85 26.37 7.19 -6.81
N THR A 86 26.46 6.22 -7.71
CA THR A 86 26.06 6.40 -9.10
C THR A 86 24.65 5.86 -9.18
N SER A 87 23.66 6.75 -9.03
CA SER A 87 22.27 6.46 -9.36
C SER A 87 22.16 6.33 -10.88
N SER A 88 22.75 5.28 -11.44
CA SER A 88 22.45 4.84 -12.79
C SER A 88 21.01 4.35 -12.76
N THR A 89 20.09 5.25 -13.07
CA THR A 89 18.80 4.90 -13.66
C THR A 89 19.13 4.19 -14.97
N SER A 90 19.45 2.90 -14.88
CA SER A 90 19.42 1.99 -16.01
C SER A 90 17.96 1.90 -16.41
N THR A 91 17.50 2.86 -17.21
CA THR A 91 16.52 2.59 -18.25
C THR A 91 17.21 1.63 -19.22
N THR A 92 17.37 0.38 -18.79
CA THR A 92 17.60 -0.72 -19.70
C THR A 92 16.37 -0.71 -20.57
N SER A 93 16.48 -0.12 -21.77
CA SER A 93 15.55 -0.34 -22.85
C SER A 93 15.75 -1.79 -23.26
N THR A 94 15.31 -2.68 -22.37
CA THR A 94 15.22 -4.11 -22.60
C THR A 94 14.20 -4.20 -23.70
N THR A 95 14.66 -4.57 -24.90
CA THR A 95 13.81 -5.07 -25.97
C THR A 95 12.68 -5.86 -25.34
N VAL A 96 11.48 -5.31 -25.44
CA VAL A 96 10.30 -5.71 -24.69
C VAL A 96 10.10 -7.22 -24.89
N SER A 97 10.60 -8.00 -23.94
CA SER A 97 10.28 -9.41 -23.88
C SER A 97 8.82 -9.42 -23.47
N ALA A 98 7.94 -9.74 -24.42
CA ALA A 98 6.51 -9.80 -24.18
C ALA A 98 6.26 -10.62 -22.92
N CYS A 99 5.65 -10.00 -21.91
CA CYS A 99 5.27 -10.70 -20.69
C CYS A 99 3.93 -11.42 -20.90
N TYR A 100 3.78 -12.59 -20.31
CA TYR A 100 2.52 -13.36 -20.33
C TYR A 100 1.82 -13.35 -18.97
N ARG A 101 2.56 -13.05 -17.90
CA ARG A 101 2.10 -12.94 -16.52
C ARG A 101 3.02 -12.03 -15.71
N ASP A 102 2.55 -11.58 -14.56
CA ASP A 102 3.29 -10.65 -13.69
C ASP A 102 4.65 -11.19 -13.23
N SER A 103 4.77 -12.50 -13.01
CA SER A 103 6.04 -13.13 -12.64
C SER A 103 7.12 -13.06 -13.73
N ASP A 104 6.74 -12.83 -14.98
CA ASP A 104 7.70 -12.68 -16.08
C ASP A 104 8.37 -11.29 -16.05
N CYS A 105 7.81 -10.35 -15.29
CA CYS A 105 8.31 -8.99 -15.17
C CYS A 105 9.36 -8.78 -14.07
N GLY A 106 9.61 -9.80 -13.25
CA GLY A 106 10.57 -9.77 -12.16
C GLY A 106 9.96 -10.16 -10.81
N GLU A 107 10.81 -10.29 -9.81
CA GLU A 107 10.41 -10.63 -8.46
C GLU A 107 10.00 -9.39 -7.66
N VAL A 108 9.19 -9.61 -6.62
CA VAL A 108 8.86 -8.55 -5.66
C VAL A 108 10.14 -8.18 -4.90
N THR A 109 10.44 -6.89 -4.85
CA THR A 109 11.61 -6.38 -4.11
C THR A 109 11.14 -5.48 -2.98
N GLU A 110 11.83 -5.54 -1.85
CA GLU A 110 11.58 -4.68 -0.70
C GLU A 110 12.72 -3.69 -0.55
N GLU A 111 12.38 -2.41 -0.44
CA GLU A 111 13.33 -1.33 -0.26
C GLU A 111 12.93 -0.48 0.94
N LYS A 112 13.90 -0.10 1.77
CA LYS A 112 13.67 0.89 2.82
C LYS A 112 13.75 2.27 2.23
N VAL A 113 12.80 3.14 2.51
CA VAL A 113 12.76 4.49 1.96
C VAL A 113 12.53 5.53 3.05
N CYS A 114 13.21 6.65 2.90
CA CYS A 114 13.07 7.80 3.77
C CYS A 114 11.89 8.68 3.34
N ASN A 115 10.90 8.85 4.22
CA ASN A 115 9.78 9.75 3.95
C ASN A 115 9.43 10.55 5.21
N GLN A 116 9.30 11.87 5.09
CA GLN A 116 8.97 12.76 6.20
C GLN A 116 9.84 12.55 7.46
N GLY A 117 11.12 12.22 7.28
CA GLY A 117 12.07 11.97 8.37
C GLY A 117 11.94 10.60 9.05
N ASN A 118 11.04 9.72 8.62
CA ASN A 118 10.89 8.37 9.14
C ASN A 118 11.24 7.31 8.09
N LEU A 119 11.52 6.10 8.55
CA LEU A 119 11.89 4.98 7.69
C LEU A 119 10.67 4.10 7.40
N TYR A 120 10.38 3.89 6.12
CA TYR A 120 9.26 3.08 5.64
C TYR A 120 9.77 1.90 4.83
N LEU A 121 8.98 0.82 4.76
CA LEU A 121 9.23 -0.29 3.84
C LEU A 121 8.39 -0.04 2.59
N GLN A 122 9.03 0.00 1.43
CA GLN A 122 8.39 0.07 0.14
C GLN A 122 8.52 -1.28 -0.55
N MET A 123 7.40 -1.90 -0.88
CA MET A 123 7.37 -3.06 -1.75
C MET A 123 7.24 -2.59 -3.20
N ASN A 124 8.17 -3.01 -4.04
CA ASN A 124 8.11 -2.82 -5.47
C ASN A 124 7.66 -4.14 -6.10
N TYR A 125 6.56 -4.08 -6.84
CA TYR A 125 6.02 -5.20 -7.59
C TYR A 125 5.90 -4.82 -9.05
N PHE A 126 5.92 -5.82 -9.92
CA PHE A 126 5.84 -5.62 -11.36
C PHE A 126 4.53 -6.21 -11.87
N ASN A 127 3.84 -5.45 -12.71
CA ASN A 127 2.59 -5.87 -13.34
C ASN A 127 2.79 -5.93 -14.85
N CYS A 128 2.38 -7.05 -15.45
CA CYS A 128 2.37 -7.21 -16.89
C CYS A 128 1.09 -6.58 -17.47
N LYS A 129 1.25 -5.49 -18.22
CA LYS A 129 0.18 -4.92 -19.03
C LYS A 129 0.07 -5.68 -20.34
N ASN A 130 -1.16 -5.94 -20.78
CA ASN A 130 -1.47 -6.64 -22.04
C ASN A 130 -0.76 -8.01 -22.20
N PRO A 131 -0.89 -8.93 -21.23
CA PRO A 131 -0.20 -10.21 -21.29
C PRO A 131 -0.44 -10.96 -22.60
N GLY A 132 0.64 -11.45 -23.22
CA GLY A 132 0.59 -12.24 -24.46
C GLY A 132 0.31 -11.44 -25.74
N LYS A 133 0.43 -10.11 -25.71
CA LYS A 133 0.30 -9.24 -26.89
C LYS A 133 1.65 -8.65 -27.30
N GLN A 134 1.77 -8.17 -28.54
CA GLN A 134 2.98 -7.49 -29.03
C GLN A 134 3.29 -6.20 -28.27
N ASN A 135 2.27 -5.59 -27.65
CA ASN A 135 2.39 -4.40 -26.81
C ASN A 135 2.34 -4.75 -25.31
N ALA A 136 2.77 -5.96 -24.94
CA ALA A 136 2.90 -6.35 -23.54
C ALA A 136 4.04 -5.53 -22.89
N GLU A 137 3.81 -4.93 -21.73
CA GLU A 137 4.84 -4.13 -21.04
C GLU A 137 4.84 -4.41 -19.53
N CYS A 138 6.02 -4.42 -18.93
CA CYS A 138 6.17 -4.59 -17.49
C CYS A 138 6.17 -3.23 -16.80
N GLN A 139 5.10 -2.94 -16.07
CA GLN A 139 4.98 -1.72 -15.28
C GLN A 139 5.47 -1.97 -13.85
N ARG A 140 6.47 -1.19 -13.41
CA ARG A 140 6.86 -1.16 -12.00
C ARG A 140 5.82 -0.37 -11.19
N MET A 141 5.35 -0.96 -10.11
CA MET A 141 4.47 -0.33 -9.13
C MET A 141 5.11 -0.39 -7.75
N SER A 142 4.89 0.64 -6.94
CA SER A 142 5.47 0.74 -5.60
C SER A 142 4.39 1.00 -4.58
N LYS A 143 4.41 0.27 -3.46
CA LYS A 143 3.47 0.45 -2.35
C LYS A 143 4.20 0.45 -1.01
N MET A 144 3.88 1.42 -0.16
CA MET A 144 4.37 1.44 1.21
C MET A 144 3.66 0.35 2.04
N VAL A 145 4.43 -0.46 2.76
CA VAL A 145 3.90 -1.51 3.64
C VAL A 145 3.09 -0.87 4.76
N GLY A 146 1.96 -1.50 5.10
CA GLY A 146 1.04 -0.99 6.10
C GLY A 146 0.13 0.14 5.61
N GLN A 147 0.21 0.55 4.35
CA GLN A 147 -0.78 1.46 3.74
C GLN A 147 -1.99 0.65 3.24
N THR A 148 -3.16 0.90 3.81
CA THR A 148 -4.45 0.48 3.24
C THR A 148 -5.08 1.66 2.52
N MET A 149 -6.12 1.42 1.70
CA MET A 149 -6.88 2.50 1.05
C MET A 149 -7.43 3.54 2.04
N LEU A 150 -7.55 3.18 3.32
CA LEU A 150 -8.09 4.03 4.40
C LEU A 150 -7.06 4.45 5.45
N SER A 151 -5.80 3.99 5.36
CA SER A 151 -4.80 4.22 6.40
C SER A 151 -3.48 4.69 5.82
N THR A 152 -2.91 5.72 6.45
CA THR A 152 -1.53 6.13 6.25
C THR A 152 -0.60 4.96 6.57
N ALA A 153 0.48 4.82 5.78
CA ALA A 153 1.49 3.81 6.04
C ALA A 153 2.09 4.03 7.44
N LYS A 154 2.29 2.95 8.20
CA LYS A 154 3.00 3.03 9.47
C LYS A 154 4.51 2.92 9.19
N PRO A 155 5.35 3.83 9.73
CA PRO A 155 6.79 3.70 9.59
C PRO A 155 7.26 2.39 10.24
N ILE A 156 8.30 1.76 9.67
CA ILE A 156 8.97 0.63 10.30
C ILE A 156 9.72 1.14 11.53
N GLU A 157 10.37 2.29 11.39
CA GLU A 157 11.20 2.90 12.42
C GLU A 157 10.97 4.41 12.42
N TYR A 158 10.69 4.95 13.61
CA TYR A 158 10.61 6.38 13.83
C TYR A 158 12.02 6.92 14.08
N CYS A 159 12.49 7.82 13.23
CA CYS A 159 13.85 8.35 13.36
C CYS A 159 13.81 9.72 14.04
N GLU A 160 14.27 9.79 15.29
CA GLU A 160 14.22 11.01 16.10
C GLU A 160 15.00 12.19 15.46
N HIS A 161 16.11 11.89 14.78
CA HIS A 161 16.95 12.89 14.10
C HIS A 161 16.81 12.86 12.58
N GLY A 162 15.70 12.30 12.08
CA GLY A 162 15.47 12.10 10.65
C GLY A 162 16.21 10.89 10.09
N CYS A 163 16.12 10.72 8.77
CA CYS A 163 16.75 9.60 8.08
C CYS A 163 17.43 10.07 6.80
N ILE A 164 18.56 9.42 6.47
CA ILE A 164 19.43 9.75 5.33
C ILE A 164 19.87 8.42 4.72
N ASN A 165 19.90 8.33 3.38
CA ASN A 165 20.31 7.12 2.64
C ASN A 165 19.62 5.85 3.15
N ASN A 166 18.30 5.92 3.36
CA ASN A 166 17.48 4.78 3.80
C ASN A 166 17.88 4.22 5.18
N THR A 167 18.49 5.04 6.04
CA THR A 167 18.87 4.70 7.42
C THR A 167 18.51 5.82 8.39
N CYS A 168 18.07 5.49 9.62
CA CYS A 168 17.87 6.49 10.67
C CYS A 168 19.21 7.07 11.13
N VAL A 169 19.27 8.38 11.31
CA VAL A 169 20.47 9.05 11.85
C VAL A 169 20.55 8.76 13.36
N LYS A 170 21.65 8.16 13.81
CA LYS A 170 21.96 7.97 15.23
C LYS A 170 22.82 9.14 15.72
N ARG A 171 22.61 9.58 16.97
CA ARG A 171 23.49 10.53 17.66
C ARG A 171 24.77 9.88 18.15
#